data_AF-A0A8J7H010-F1
#
_entry.id   AF-A0A8J7H010-F1
#
_cell.length_a   1.000
_cell.length_b   1.000
_cell.length_c   1.000
_cell.angle_alpha   90.00
_cell.angle_beta   90.00
_cell.angle_gamma   90.00
#
_symmetry.space_group_name_H-M   'P 1'
#
loop_
_entity.id
_entity.type
_entity.pdbx_description
1 polymer ?
#
loop_
_entity_poly.entity_id
_entity_poly.type
_entity_poly.pdbx_seq_one_letter_code
_entity_poly.pdbx_strand_id
1 'polypeptide(L)'
;MNSQLKKRLLVSAAGGVLALAAVLVQWHEGKRYKPYRDGGGVLTVCHGHTGKEVTTGEIYSEEECNLLMKQDLQIARSTVEHCVTVPLTDLQKAALTSFVY
;
A
#
# COMPACT_ATOMS: atom_id res chain seq x y z
N MET A 1 6.86 0.68 18.16
CA MET A 1 7.22 0.67 16.73
C MET A 1 8.67 0.24 16.56
N ASN A 2 8.91 -0.74 15.68
CA ASN A 2 10.23 -1.27 15.34
C ASN A 2 11.20 -0.14 14.93
N SER A 3 12.46 -0.21 15.36
CA SER A 3 13.46 0.85 15.13
C SER A 3 13.84 1.02 13.66
N GLN A 4 13.83 -0.06 12.87
CA GLN A 4 14.06 0.00 11.43
C GLN A 4 12.89 0.66 10.71
N LEU A 5 11.64 0.31 11.07
CA LEU A 5 10.46 0.95 10.51
C LEU A 5 10.45 2.47 10.80
N LYS A 6 10.79 2.88 12.03
CA LYS A 6 10.96 4.30 12.38
C LYS A 6 11.95 5.00 11.44
N LYS A 7 13.11 4.39 11.19
CA LYS A 7 14.12 4.96 10.30
C LYS A 7 13.62 5.10 8.86
N ARG A 8 12.93 4.08 8.32
CA ARG A 8 12.36 4.14 6.96
C ARG A 8 11.33 5.27 6.83
N LEU A 9 10.44 5.43 7.82
CA LEU A 9 9.47 6.51 7.83
C LEU A 9 10.11 7.90 7.90
N LEU A 10 11.17 8.06 8.71
CA LEU A 10 11.91 9.33 8.77
C LEU A 10 12.55 9.69 7.42
N VAL A 11 13.14 8.71 6.73
CA VAL A 11 13.74 8.92 5.39
C VAL A 11 12.67 9.27 4.34
N SER A 12 11.49 8.66 4.43
CA SER A 12 10.40 8.87 3.46
C SER A 12 9.54 10.11 3.75
N ALA A 13 9.77 10.83 4.85
CA ALA A 13 8.93 11.95 5.27
C ALA A 13 8.85 13.08 4.23
N ALA A 14 9.95 13.37 3.52
CA ALA A 14 9.97 14.39 2.46
C ALA A 14 9.12 14.03 1.23
N GLY A 15 8.75 12.76 1.05
CA GLY A 15 7.88 12.30 -0.04
C GLY A 15 6.37 12.45 0.23
N GLY A 16 6.00 12.98 1.40
CA GLY A 16 4.62 13.19 1.81
C GLY A 16 3.85 11.91 2.14
N VAL A 17 2.53 12.04 2.28
CA VAL A 17 1.61 11.01 2.78
C VAL A 17 1.72 9.67 2.05
N LEU A 18 1.80 9.68 0.72
CA LEU A 18 1.84 8.45 -0.08
C LEU A 18 3.17 7.70 0.09
N ALA A 19 4.29 8.42 0.22
CA ALA A 19 5.58 7.79 0.47
C ALA A 19 5.62 7.13 1.86
N LEU A 20 5.04 7.80 2.87
CA LEU A 20 4.88 7.24 4.21
C LEU A 20 3.98 6.00 4.21
N ALA A 21 2.83 6.06 3.53
CA ALA A 21 1.89 4.95 3.42
C ALA A 21 2.51 3.76 2.68
N ALA A 22 3.27 3.99 1.60
CA ALA A 22 3.99 2.95 0.88
C ALA A 22 5.01 2.22 1.77
N VAL A 23 5.72 2.93 2.66
CA VAL A 23 6.62 2.28 3.65
C VAL A 23 5.84 1.37 4.59
N LEU A 24 4.66 1.78 5.03
CA LEU A 24 3.81 0.99 5.93
C LEU A 24 3.26 -0.26 5.22
N VAL A 25 2.74 -0.12 4.01
CA VAL A 25 2.22 -1.24 3.19
C VAL A 25 3.34 -2.25 2.91
N GLN A 26 4.49 -1.80 2.42
CA GLN A 26 5.63 -2.68 2.16
C GLN A 26 6.14 -3.40 3.42
N TRP A 27 5.95 -2.81 4.61
CA TRP A 27 6.36 -3.42 5.86
C TRP A 27 5.37 -4.48 6.36
N HIS A 28 4.06 -4.30 6.14
CA HIS A 28 3.02 -5.17 6.72
C HIS A 28 2.45 -6.22 5.75
N GLU A 29 2.22 -5.87 4.48
CA GLU A 29 1.50 -6.74 3.53
C GLU A 29 2.36 -7.87 2.96
N GLY A 30 3.68 -7.67 2.93
CA GLY A 30 4.58 -8.51 2.15
C GLY A 30 4.44 -8.27 0.64
N LYS A 31 5.07 -9.11 -0.18
CA LYS A 31 5.05 -8.98 -1.65
C LYS A 31 5.14 -10.34 -2.33
N ARG A 32 4.32 -10.58 -3.36
CA ARG A 32 4.42 -11.75 -4.24
C ARG A 32 4.23 -11.39 -5.71
N TYR A 33 5.25 -11.64 -6.54
CA TYR A 33 5.22 -11.33 -7.98
C TYR A 33 4.31 -12.24 -8.80
N LYS A 34 4.12 -13.48 -8.34
CA LYS A 34 3.22 -14.43 -9.00
C LYS A 34 1.85 -14.38 -8.33
N PRO A 35 0.76 -14.21 -9.10
CA PRO A 35 -0.60 -14.24 -8.58
C PRO A 35 -0.91 -15.53 -7.81
N TYR A 36 -1.60 -15.38 -6.70
CA TYR A 36 -1.99 -16.47 -5.81
C TYR A 36 -3.41 -16.24 -5.28
N ARG A 37 -4.08 -17.29 -4.83
CA ARG A 37 -5.32 -17.13 -4.06
C ARG A 37 -4.97 -16.87 -2.61
N ASP A 38 -5.48 -15.77 -2.06
CA ASP A 38 -5.32 -15.42 -0.65
C ASP A 38 -6.16 -16.33 0.27
N GLY A 39 -6.20 -16.01 1.57
CA GLY A 39 -7.00 -16.77 2.54
C GLY A 39 -8.51 -16.70 2.30
N GLY A 40 -9.00 -15.69 1.55
CA GLY A 40 -10.39 -15.54 1.12
C GLY A 40 -10.69 -16.17 -0.24
N GLY A 41 -9.69 -16.74 -0.92
CA GLY A 41 -9.83 -17.32 -2.25
C GLY A 41 -9.77 -16.30 -3.39
N VAL A 42 -9.48 -15.02 -3.11
CA VAL A 42 -9.38 -13.94 -4.11
C VAL A 42 -8.01 -13.97 -4.77
N LEU A 43 -8.00 -13.80 -6.10
CA LEU A 43 -6.75 -13.76 -6.85
C LEU A 43 -6.02 -12.44 -6.57
N THR A 44 -4.81 -12.55 -6.04
CA THR A 44 -4.03 -11.47 -5.43
C THR A 44 -2.59 -11.49 -5.93
N VAL A 45 -1.97 -10.32 -6.10
CA VAL A 45 -0.57 -10.17 -6.53
C VAL A 45 0.11 -8.96 -5.87
N CYS A 46 1.42 -8.86 -5.99
CA CYS A 46 2.23 -7.76 -5.50
C CYS A 46 2.03 -7.53 -4.01
N HIS A 47 1.72 -6.30 -3.59
CA HIS A 47 1.46 -5.93 -2.21
C HIS A 47 -0.01 -6.12 -1.81
N GLY A 48 -0.64 -7.23 -2.21
CA GLY A 48 -2.06 -7.46 -1.90
C GLY A 48 -3.04 -6.87 -2.92
N HIS A 49 -2.57 -6.45 -4.09
CA HIS A 49 -3.42 -5.94 -5.16
C HIS A 49 -4.38 -7.03 -5.67
N THR A 50 -5.65 -6.67 -5.82
CA THR A 50 -6.71 -7.53 -6.37
C THR A 50 -7.49 -6.77 -7.45
N GLY A 51 -8.04 -7.51 -8.40
CA GLY A 51 -8.74 -6.90 -9.53
C GLY A 51 -9.07 -7.89 -10.64
N LYS A 52 -9.84 -7.46 -11.63
CA LYS A 52 -10.19 -8.29 -12.80
C LYS A 52 -9.01 -8.43 -13.78
N GLU A 53 -8.06 -7.52 -13.69
CA GLU A 53 -6.81 -7.44 -14.43
C GLU A 53 -5.76 -8.43 -13.94
N VAL A 54 -5.92 -9.00 -12.74
CA VAL A 54 -4.98 -9.99 -12.21
C VAL A 54 -5.24 -11.32 -12.92
N THR A 55 -4.22 -11.87 -13.57
CA THR A 55 -4.31 -13.14 -14.31
C THR A 55 -3.27 -14.15 -13.84
N THR A 56 -3.61 -15.45 -13.76
CA THR A 56 -2.75 -16.47 -13.15
C THR A 56 -1.47 -16.82 -13.92
N GLY A 57 -1.32 -16.34 -15.16
CA GLY A 57 -0.22 -16.68 -16.05
C GLY A 57 1.00 -15.76 -15.95
N GLU A 58 0.82 -14.56 -15.41
CA GLU A 58 1.84 -13.51 -15.44
C GLU A 58 2.74 -13.52 -14.19
N ILE A 59 3.99 -13.10 -14.36
CA ILE A 59 4.90 -12.77 -13.26
C ILE A 59 5.15 -11.27 -13.34
N TYR A 60 4.69 -10.54 -12.33
CA TYR A 60 4.77 -9.09 -12.30
C TYR A 60 6.20 -8.65 -11.97
N SER A 61 6.66 -7.60 -12.63
CA SER A 61 7.91 -6.92 -12.32
C SER A 61 7.81 -6.07 -11.06
N GLU A 62 8.96 -5.62 -10.56
CA GLU A 62 9.01 -4.68 -9.43
C GLU A 62 8.31 -3.36 -9.78
N GLU A 63 8.51 -2.88 -10.99
CA GLU A 63 7.94 -1.63 -11.51
C GLU A 63 6.41 -1.72 -11.60
N GLU A 64 5.88 -2.83 -12.09
CA GLU A 64 4.44 -3.08 -12.14
C GLU A 64 3.85 -3.16 -10.73
N CYS A 65 4.48 -3.87 -9.80
CA CYS A 65 4.03 -3.93 -8.41
C CYS A 65 4.03 -2.56 -7.73
N ASN A 66 5.02 -1.72 -8.01
CA ASN A 66 5.07 -0.36 -7.49
C ASN A 66 3.99 0.55 -8.11
N LEU A 67 3.68 0.36 -9.39
CA LEU A 67 2.61 1.09 -10.06
C LEU A 67 1.24 0.74 -9.47
N LEU A 68 0.96 -0.56 -9.29
CA LEU A 68 -0.28 -1.06 -8.68
C LEU A 68 -0.42 -0.53 -7.25
N MET A 69 0.61 -0.68 -6.42
CA MET A 69 0.59 -0.16 -5.04
C MET A 69 0.33 1.35 -5.00
N LYS A 70 0.93 2.12 -5.92
CA LYS A 70 0.69 3.56 -6.01
C LYS A 70 -0.77 3.87 -6.36
N GLN A 71 -1.40 3.11 -7.25
CA GLN A 71 -2.80 3.28 -7.61
C GLN A 71 -3.73 2.94 -6.43
N ASP A 72 -3.51 1.79 -5.80
CA ASP A 72 -4.28 1.34 -4.64
C ASP A 72 -4.17 2.33 -3.47
N LEU A 73 -2.96 2.84 -3.18
CA LEU A 73 -2.75 3.86 -2.15
C LEU A 73 -3.48 5.18 -2.44
N GLN A 74 -3.65 5.56 -3.71
CA GLN A 74 -4.41 6.76 -4.06
C GLN A 74 -5.90 6.56 -3.80
N ILE A 75 -6.43 5.37 -4.09
CA ILE A 75 -7.81 5.01 -3.79
C ILE A 75 -8.02 5.05 -2.28
N ALA A 76 -7.18 4.34 -1.51
CA ALA A 76 -7.27 4.32 -0.05
C ALA A 76 -7.15 5.72 0.58
N ARG A 77 -6.21 6.55 0.08
CA ARG A 77 -6.08 7.94 0.53
C ARG A 77 -7.33 8.76 0.23
N SER A 78 -7.89 8.64 -0.97
CA SER A 78 -9.13 9.34 -1.35
C SER A 78 -10.28 8.96 -0.42
N THR A 79 -10.41 7.68 -0.07
CA THR A 79 -11.40 7.20 0.91
C THR A 79 -11.18 7.83 2.28
N VAL A 80 -9.94 7.90 2.77
CA VAL A 80 -9.63 8.57 4.05
C VAL A 80 -9.97 10.05 4.01
N GLU A 81 -9.59 10.76 2.95
CA GLU A 81 -9.87 12.20 2.80
C GLU A 81 -11.37 12.49 2.65
N HIS A 82 -12.14 11.56 2.09
CA HIS A 82 -13.59 11.66 2.01
C HIS A 82 -14.27 11.45 3.38
N CYS A 83 -13.82 10.45 4.15
CA CYS A 83 -14.46 10.06 5.41
C CYS A 83 -13.99 10.87 6.63
N VAL A 84 -12.75 11.38 6.63
CA VAL A 84 -12.16 12.09 7.77
C VAL A 84 -12.10 13.58 7.47
N THR A 85 -13.00 14.34 8.09
CA THR A 85 -13.18 15.78 7.85
C THR A 85 -12.44 16.68 8.82
N VAL A 86 -11.76 16.09 9.83
CA VAL A 86 -10.93 16.84 10.78
C VAL A 86 -9.47 16.91 10.29
N PRO A 87 -8.71 17.94 10.68
CA PRO A 87 -7.29 18.03 10.33
C PRO A 87 -6.50 16.80 10.81
N LEU A 88 -5.67 16.25 9.92
CA LEU A 88 -4.75 15.15 10.21
C LEU A 88 -3.32 15.59 9.93
N THR A 89 -2.38 15.12 10.76
CA THR A 89 -0.97 15.15 10.40
C THR A 89 -0.69 14.17 9.26
N ASP A 90 0.39 14.39 8.50
CA ASP A 90 0.76 13.50 7.39
C ASP A 90 0.98 12.05 7.84
N LEU A 91 1.56 11.84 9.03
CA LEU A 91 1.74 10.50 9.60
C LEU A 91 0.41 9.85 9.96
N GLN A 92 -0.54 10.60 10.53
CA GLN A 92 -1.87 10.06 10.82
C GLN A 92 -2.61 9.72 9.53
N LYS A 93 -2.57 10.60 8.52
CA LYS A 93 -3.19 10.33 7.23
C LYS A 93 -2.55 9.11 6.56
N ALA A 94 -1.24 8.99 6.56
CA ALA A 94 -0.53 7.84 6.00
C ALA A 94 -0.85 6.53 6.74
N ALA A 95 -0.94 6.57 8.08
CA ALA A 95 -1.34 5.42 8.88
C ALA A 95 -2.78 4.98 8.56
N LEU A 96 -3.71 5.92 8.41
CA LEU A 96 -5.09 5.62 8.00
C LEU A 96 -5.15 5.11 6.56
N THR A 97 -4.37 5.69 5.64
CA THR A 97 -4.27 5.18 4.26
C THR A 97 -3.77 3.74 4.25
N SER A 98 -2.74 3.40 5.03
CA SER A 98 -2.27 2.01 5.15
C SER A 98 -3.26 1.09 5.87
N PHE A 99 -4.15 1.61 6.70
CA PHE A 99 -5.19 0.82 7.38
C PHE A 99 -6.37 0.51 6.46
N VAL A 100 -6.66 1.41 5.52
CA VAL A 100 -7.75 1.27 4.53
C VAL A 100 -7.32 0.50 3.29
N TYR A 101 -6.01 0.50 2.99
CA TYR A 101 -5.39 -0.27 1.93
C TYR A 101 -5.77 -1.75 2.02
#